data_AF-A0A5E9PDH4-F1
#
_entry.id   AF-A0A5E9PDH4-F1
#
_cell.length_a   1.000
_cell.length_b   1.000
_cell.length_c   1.000
_cell.angle_alpha   90.00
_cell.angle_beta   90.00
_cell.angle_gamma   90.00
#
_symmetry.space_group_name_H-M   'P 1'
#
loop_
_entity.id
_entity.type
_entity.pdbx_description
1 polymer ?
#
loop_
_entity_poly.entity_id
_entity_poly.type
_entity_poly.pdbx_seq_one_letter_code
_entity_poly.pdbx_strand_id
1 'polypeptide(L)' 'MPIPKHSKELKLKVIQAYLDGSKGYKILSQEFNVDIQTIRLWIENYKAQGEDGLNVKTKKTYYSSSE' A
#
# COMPACT_ATOMS: atom_id res chain seq x y z
N MET A 1 6.99 -20.59 -10.69
CA MET A 1 7.58 -19.29 -10.26
C MET A 1 6.82 -18.81 -9.02
N PRO A 2 7.43 -18.68 -7.83
CA PRO A 2 6.68 -18.28 -6.65
C PRO A 2 6.52 -16.75 -6.65
N ILE A 3 5.28 -16.32 -6.87
CA ILE A 3 4.81 -14.96 -6.60
C ILE A 3 5.09 -14.60 -5.12
N PRO A 4 5.78 -13.50 -4.80
CA PRO A 4 5.88 -13.02 -3.42
C PRO A 4 4.47 -12.58 -2.99
N LYS A 5 3.75 -13.48 -2.31
CA LYS A 5 2.31 -13.42 -2.11
C LYS A 5 1.87 -12.37 -1.09
N HIS A 6 2.75 -11.93 -0.18
CA HIS A 6 2.26 -11.39 1.08
C HIS A 6 2.14 -9.86 1.18
N SER A 7 2.70 -9.06 0.26
CA SER A 7 2.62 -7.59 0.37
C SER A 7 1.41 -6.95 -0.30
N LYS A 8 0.84 -7.57 -1.34
CA LYS A 8 -0.28 -7.01 -2.10
C LYS A 8 -1.63 -7.19 -1.41
N GLU A 9 -1.85 -8.34 -0.78
CA GLU A 9 -3.10 -8.63 -0.07
C GLU A 9 -3.34 -7.66 1.08
N LEU A 10 -2.29 -7.28 1.82
CA LEU A 10 -2.44 -6.33 2.91
C LEU A 10 -2.85 -4.94 2.39
N LYS A 11 -2.17 -4.43 1.35
CA LYS A 11 -2.53 -3.15 0.72
C LYS A 11 -3.97 -3.13 0.22
N LEU A 12 -4.38 -4.21 -0.47
CA LEU A 12 -5.75 -4.36 -0.97
C LEU A 12 -6.76 -4.41 0.17
N LYS A 13 -6.48 -5.13 1.26
CA LYS A 13 -7.36 -5.15 2.44
C LYS A 13 -7.56 -3.76 3.03
N VAL A 14 -6.51 -2.95 3.13
CA VAL A 14 -6.62 -1.57 3.65
C VAL A 14 -7.50 -0.71 2.75
N ILE A 15 -7.26 -0.73 1.44
CA ILE A 15 -8.01 0.11 0.48
C ILE A 15 -9.46 -0.34 0.40
N GLN A 16 -9.70 -1.65 0.39
CA GLN A 16 -11.04 -2.19 0.32
C GLN A 16 -11.83 -1.86 1.60
N ALA A 17 -11.21 -1.94 2.78
CA ALA A 17 -11.81 -1.49 4.04
C ALA A 17 -12.07 0.04 4.08
N TYR A 18 -11.23 0.82 3.39
CA TYR A 18 -11.47 2.26 3.19
C TYR A 18 -12.65 2.52 2.24
N LEU A 19 -12.70 1.83 1.10
CA LEU A 19 -13.75 1.96 0.08
C LEU A 19 -15.11 1.49 0.58
N ASP A 20 -15.13 0.47 1.43
CA ASP A 20 -16.33 0.00 2.13
C ASP A 20 -16.94 1.08 3.04
N GLY A 21 -16.16 2.12 3.38
CA GLY A 21 -16.62 3.26 4.19
C GLY A 21 -16.72 2.95 5.69
N SER A 22 -16.46 1.71 6.09
CA SER A 22 -16.53 1.27 7.49
C SER A 22 -15.43 1.84 8.39
N LYS A 23 -14.26 2.20 7.84
CA LYS A 23 -13.09 2.60 8.64
C LYS A 23 -12.35 3.79 8.04
N GLY A 24 -12.14 4.84 8.84
CA GLY A 24 -11.32 6.00 8.47
C GLY A 24 -9.82 5.73 8.54
N TYR A 25 -9.02 6.63 7.94
CA TYR A 25 -7.56 6.51 7.88
C TYR A 25 -6.88 6.22 9.22
N LYS A 26 -7.35 6.83 10.31
CA LYS A 26 -6.78 6.64 11.66
C LYS A 26 -6.99 5.21 12.18
N ILE A 27 -8.16 4.63 11.92
CA ILE A 27 -8.49 3.26 12.33
C ILE A 27 -7.67 2.26 11.51
N LEU A 28 -7.64 2.45 10.19
CA LEU A 28 -6.83 1.61 9.29
C LEU A 28 -5.34 1.69 9.63
N SER A 29 -4.85 2.88 9.99
CA SER A 29 -3.47 3.07 10.40
C SER A 29 -3.11 2.26 11.64
N GLN A 30 -3.98 2.22 12.65
CA GLN A 30 -3.74 1.42 13.85
C GLN A 30 -3.93 -0.08 13.61
N GLU A 31 -4.98 -0.47 12.87
CA GLU A 31 -5.32 -1.88 12.64
C GLU A 31 -4.28 -2.60 11.78
N PHE A 32 -3.75 -1.91 10.77
CA PHE A 32 -2.74 -2.47 9.86
C PHE A 32 -1.31 -2.03 10.22
N ASN A 33 -1.14 -1.18 11.23
CA ASN A 33 0.15 -0.57 11.60
C ASN A 33 0.83 0.14 10.42
N VAL A 34 0.03 0.86 9.61
CA VAL A 34 0.49 1.56 8.40
C VAL A 34 0.31 3.05 8.60
N ASP A 35 1.27 3.86 8.16
CA ASP A 35 1.15 5.30 8.24
C ASP A 35 0.00 5.83 7.38
N ILE A 36 -0.74 6.84 7.87
CA ILE A 36 -1.86 7.46 7.15
C ILE A 36 -1.42 7.98 5.78
N GLN A 37 -0.21 8.55 5.68
CA GLN A 37 0.35 9.01 4.40
C GLN A 37 0.53 7.85 3.42
N THR A 38 0.95 6.69 3.92
CA THR A 38 1.11 5.48 3.12
C THR A 38 -0.23 4.95 2.62
N ILE A 39 -1.25 4.94 3.48
CA ILE A 39 -2.63 4.55 3.11
C ILE A 39 -3.19 5.48 2.03
N ARG A 40 -2.99 6.78 2.21
CA ARG A 40 -3.42 7.79 1.25
C ARG A 40 -2.74 7.58 -0.11
N LEU A 41 -1.43 7.38 -0.14
CA LEU A 41 -0.69 7.07 -1.35
C LEU A 41 -1.22 5.83 -2.05
N TRP A 42 -1.53 4.77 -1.30
CA TRP A 42 -2.11 3.55 -1.86
C TRP A 42 -3.48 3.80 -2.50
N ILE A 43 -4.36 4.57 -1.85
CA ILE A 43 -5.68 4.92 -2.40
C ILE A 43 -5.55 5.81 -3.64
N GLU A 44 -4.66 6.79 -3.63
CA GLU A 44 -4.40 7.66 -4.79
C GLU A 44 -3.86 6.85 -5.98
N ASN A 45 -2.88 5.96 -5.74
CA ASN A 45 -2.34 5.10 -6.79
C ASN A 45 -3.39 4.08 -7.29
N TYR A 46 -4.23 3.57 -6.38
CA TYR A 46 -5.35 2.70 -6.74
C TYR A 46 -6.41 3.43 -7.57
N LYS A 47 -6.70 4.69 -7.26
CA LYS A 47 -7.66 5.48 -8.03
C LYS A 47 -7.12 5.89 -9.40
N ALA A 48 -5.81 6.07 -9.52
CA ALA A 48 -5.14 6.44 -10.78
C ALA A 48 -4.89 5.25 -11.71
N GLN A 49 -4.42 4.12 -11.16
CA GLN A 49 -3.94 2.96 -11.95
C GLN A 49 -4.57 1.62 -11.54
N GLY A 50 -5.54 1.62 -10.61
CA GLY A 50 -6.13 0.40 -10.08
C GLY A 50 -5.16 -0.44 -9.25
N GLU A 51 -5.34 -1.75 -9.27
CA GLU A 51 -4.49 -2.70 -8.53
C GLU A 51 -3.01 -2.65 -8.95
N ASP A 52 -2.73 -2.27 -10.20
CA ASP A 52 -1.36 -2.14 -10.71
C ASP A 52 -0.59 -1.01 -10.00
N GLY A 53 -1.31 0.05 -9.60
CA GLY A 53 -0.74 1.14 -8.81
C GLY A 53 -0.22 0.69 -7.44
N LEU A 54 -0.74 -0.40 -6.86
CA LEU A 54 -0.29 -0.92 -5.57
C LEU A 54 0.99 -1.75 -5.67
N ASN A 55 1.32 -2.16 -6.89
CA ASN A 55 2.54 -2.87 -7.23
C ASN A 55 3.73 -1.92 -7.46
N VAL A 56 3.62 -0.64 -7.07
CA VAL A 56 4.79 0.23 -6.91
C VAL A 56 5.67 -0.38 -5.84
N LYS A 57 6.60 -1.22 -6.32
CA LYS A 57 7.83 -1.62 -5.67
C LYS A 57 8.43 -0.31 -5.20
N THR A 58 8.39 -0.08 -3.89
CA THR A 58 9.08 1.05 -3.30
C THR A 58 10.51 0.93 -3.80
N LYS A 59 10.87 1.82 -4.72
CA LYS A 59 12.23 1.97 -5.18
C LYS A 59 12.95 2.61 -3.99
N LYS A 60 13.18 1.85 -2.92
CA LYS A 60 14.39 2.04 -2.16
C LYS A 60 15.48 1.63 -3.14
N THR A 61 15.83 2.55 -4.02
CA THR A 61 17.19 2.65 -4.51
C THR A 61 18.02 2.77 -3.25
N TYR A 62 18.41 1.63 -2.69
CA TYR A 62 19.62 1.56 -1.92
C TYR A 62 20.68 2.06 -2.89
N TYR A 63 21.02 3.34 -2.75
CA TYR A 63 22.22 3.87 -3.35
C TYR A 63 23.35 3.15 -2.63
N SER A 64 23.68 1.93 -3.10
CA SER A 64 25.05 1.43 -3.04
C SER A 64 25.86 2.36 -3.93
N SER A 65 26.15 3.57 -3.46
CA SER A 65 27.40 4.20 -3.86
C SER A 65 28.49 3.43 -3.13
N SER A 66 28.88 2.32 -3.73
CA SER A 66 30.20 1.75 -3.52
C SER A 66 31.15 2.54 -4.41
N GLU A 67 31.92 3.43 -3.81
CA GLU A 67 33.31 3.69 -4.21
C GLU A 67 34.13 3.96 -2.94
#